data_AF-A0A524DMB3-F1
#
_entry.id   AF-A0A524DMB3-F1
#
_cell.length_a   1.000
_cell.length_b   1.000
_cell.length_c   1.000
_cell.angle_alpha   90.00
_cell.angle_beta   90.00
_cell.angle_gamma   90.00
#
_symmetry.space_group_name_H-M   'P 1'
#
loop_
_entity.id
_entity.type
_entity.pdbx_description
1 polymer ?
#
loop_
_entity_poly.entity_id
_entity_poly.type
_entity_poly.pdbx_seq_one_letter_code
_entity_poly.pdbx_strand_id
1 'polypeptide(L)'
;MEEQKWDYVEISQIDDKIIKILINNLKLDMSENFYLSFESLLKLGKKAETQIDVAFKEMDEYHQFKKEIFKLLLKSIREKKHEYPMIVQLYNPDFLIRAKAVMEIGKKGDDKYLNFLIPMILDPDDSVRWAVINLLVDKYLDNAIIRKMLKNQITKESNPVIRKKLEKTFQESQ
;
A
#
# COMPACT_ATOMS: atom_id res chain seq x y z
N MET A 1 -11.51 22.82 16.91
CA MET A 1 -11.44 22.14 15.60
C MET A 1 -12.38 20.96 15.71
N GLU A 2 -13.49 20.98 14.98
CA GLU A 2 -14.43 19.85 14.97
C GLU A 2 -13.84 18.71 14.15
N GLU A 3 -13.67 17.55 14.77
CA GLU A 3 -13.45 16.29 14.07
C GLU A 3 -14.69 15.98 13.24
N GLN A 4 -14.61 16.21 11.93
CA GLN A 4 -15.62 15.70 11.01
C GLN A 4 -15.54 14.17 11.03
N LYS A 5 -16.51 13.53 11.72
CA LYS A 5 -16.75 12.09 11.62
C LYS A 5 -17.32 11.79 10.24
N TRP A 6 -16.55 11.08 9.43
CA TRP A 6 -16.86 10.75 8.04
C TRP A 6 -17.78 9.54 7.89
N ASP A 7 -18.41 9.08 8.97
CA ASP A 7 -18.98 7.73 9.03
C ASP A 7 -20.02 7.50 7.92
N TYR A 8 -20.82 8.50 7.53
CA TYR A 8 -21.72 8.43 6.36
C TYR A 8 -21.99 9.81 5.75
N VAL A 9 -21.38 10.13 4.61
CA VAL A 9 -21.71 11.31 3.79
C VAL A 9 -22.44 10.86 2.53
N GLU A 10 -23.60 11.46 2.21
CA GLU A 10 -24.30 11.17 0.95
C GLU A 10 -23.44 11.60 -0.26
N ILE A 11 -23.40 10.77 -1.31
CA ILE A 11 -22.61 11.07 -2.52
C ILE A 11 -23.02 12.42 -3.17
N SER A 12 -24.28 12.83 -3.01
CA SER A 12 -24.83 14.12 -3.44
C SER A 12 -24.15 15.33 -2.77
N GLN A 13 -23.70 15.18 -1.52
CA GLN A 13 -23.09 16.22 -0.70
C GLN A 13 -21.57 16.32 -0.87
N ILE A 14 -20.96 15.38 -1.60
CA ILE A 14 -19.53 15.38 -1.86
C ILE A 14 -19.19 16.43 -2.92
N ASP A 15 -18.48 17.48 -2.53
CA ASP A 15 -18.00 18.54 -3.40
C ASP A 15 -16.50 18.40 -3.72
N ASP A 16 -15.96 19.34 -4.50
CA ASP A 16 -14.55 19.31 -4.88
C ASP A 16 -13.61 19.48 -3.68
N LYS A 17 -14.05 20.19 -2.63
CA LYS A 17 -13.26 20.37 -1.42
C LYS A 17 -13.08 19.04 -0.69
N ILE A 18 -14.14 18.23 -0.57
CA ILE A 18 -14.07 16.91 0.04
C ILE A 18 -13.13 16.00 -0.77
N ILE A 19 -13.28 15.96 -2.10
CA ILE A 19 -12.40 15.14 -2.96
C ILE A 19 -10.94 15.53 -2.79
N LYS A 20 -10.63 16.83 -2.70
CA LYS A 20 -9.27 17.32 -2.44
C LYS A 20 -8.73 16.86 -1.08
N ILE A 21 -9.56 16.84 -0.03
CA ILE A 21 -9.16 16.29 1.28
C ILE A 21 -8.82 14.81 1.16
N LEU A 22 -9.66 14.03 0.47
CA LEU A 22 -9.42 12.59 0.28
C LEU A 22 -8.11 12.35 -0.49
N ILE A 23 -7.87 13.11 -1.56
CA ILE A 23 -6.62 13.06 -2.34
C ILE A 23 -5.40 13.40 -1.49
N ASN A 24 -5.50 14.42 -0.63
CA ASN A 24 -4.39 14.80 0.24
C ASN A 24 -4.04 13.71 1.24
N ASN A 25 -5.04 13.02 1.81
CA ASN A 25 -4.79 11.88 2.70
C ASN A 25 -4.05 10.73 2.00
N LEU A 26 -4.26 10.52 0.70
CA LEU A 26 -3.50 9.49 -0.05
C LEU A 26 -2.01 9.81 -0.18
N LYS A 27 -1.64 11.10 -0.13
CA LYS A 27 -0.25 11.55 -0.19
C LYS A 27 0.48 11.31 1.14
N LEU A 28 -0.25 11.22 2.26
CA LEU A 28 0.29 10.95 3.59
C LEU A 28 0.63 9.47 3.79
N ASP A 29 1.31 9.16 4.89
CA ASP A 29 1.62 7.78 5.27
C ASP A 29 0.38 6.91 5.49
N MET A 30 0.59 5.60 5.43
CA MET A 30 -0.44 4.59 5.68
C MET A 30 -1.09 4.82 7.04
N SER A 31 -2.40 5.03 7.03
CA SER A 31 -3.24 5.36 8.19
C SER A 31 -4.70 5.02 7.90
N GLU A 32 -5.55 5.09 8.91
CA GLU A 32 -7.00 4.94 8.73
C GLU A 32 -7.55 5.99 7.75
N ASN A 33 -7.10 7.25 7.85
CA ASN A 33 -7.46 8.31 6.91
C ASN A 33 -7.01 8.01 5.47
N PHE A 34 -5.81 7.46 5.29
CA PHE A 34 -5.37 6.98 3.98
C PHE A 34 -6.32 5.91 3.43
N TYR A 35 -6.66 4.91 4.25
CA TYR A 35 -7.52 3.80 3.86
C TYR A 35 -8.92 4.26 3.48
N LEU A 36 -9.57 5.05 4.35
CA LEU A 36 -10.91 5.57 4.12
C LEU A 36 -10.95 6.44 2.86
N SER A 37 -9.92 7.27 2.65
CA SER A 37 -9.81 8.07 1.43
C SER A 37 -9.63 7.21 0.18
N PHE A 38 -8.82 6.15 0.24
CA PHE A 38 -8.60 5.24 -0.87
C PHE A 38 -9.91 4.54 -1.27
N GLU A 39 -10.60 3.96 -0.29
CA GLU A 39 -11.91 3.33 -0.52
C GLU A 39 -12.95 4.33 -1.03
N SER A 40 -13.02 5.52 -0.43
CA SER A 40 -14.00 6.54 -0.81
C SER A 40 -13.79 7.04 -2.24
N LEU A 41 -12.53 7.26 -2.65
CA LEU A 41 -12.21 7.68 -4.01
C LEU A 41 -12.52 6.57 -5.04
N LEU A 42 -12.32 5.30 -4.71
CA LEU A 42 -12.78 4.18 -5.53
C LEU A 42 -14.30 4.19 -5.70
N LYS A 43 -15.06 4.36 -4.60
CA LYS A 43 -16.53 4.38 -4.60
C LYS A 43 -17.08 5.59 -5.35
N LEU A 44 -16.43 6.75 -5.24
CA LEU A 44 -16.78 7.97 -5.98
C LEU A 44 -16.61 7.82 -7.49
N GLY A 45 -15.66 6.99 -7.93
CA GLY A 45 -15.51 6.65 -9.34
C GLY A 45 -15.25 7.88 -10.20
N LYS A 46 -16.03 8.00 -11.28
CA LYS A 46 -15.92 9.08 -12.27
C LYS A 46 -16.05 10.48 -11.67
N LYS A 47 -16.75 10.64 -10.54
CA LYS A 47 -16.89 11.94 -9.86
C LYS A 47 -15.55 12.50 -9.36
N ALA A 48 -14.62 11.63 -8.95
CA ALA A 48 -13.30 12.03 -8.45
C ALA A 48 -12.21 12.04 -9.54
N GLU A 49 -12.47 11.48 -10.73
CA GLU A 49 -11.44 11.20 -11.74
C GLU A 49 -10.62 12.44 -12.13
N THR A 50 -11.29 13.56 -12.47
CA THR A 50 -10.61 14.78 -12.93
C THR A 50 -9.63 15.31 -11.91
N GLN A 51 -10.01 15.32 -10.62
CA GLN A 51 -9.13 15.82 -9.56
C GLN A 51 -8.00 14.85 -9.25
N ILE A 52 -8.24 13.54 -9.31
CA ILE A 52 -7.19 12.54 -9.17
C ILE A 52 -6.17 12.70 -10.32
N ASP A 53 -6.63 12.96 -11.55
CA ASP A 53 -5.76 13.15 -12.73
C ASP A 53 -4.90 14.41 -12.60
N VAL A 54 -5.47 15.53 -12.13
CA VAL A 54 -4.73 16.76 -11.82
C VAL A 54 -3.68 16.47 -10.75
N ALA A 55 -4.08 15.87 -9.63
CA ALA A 55 -3.16 15.56 -8.53
C ALA A 55 -2.03 14.61 -8.96
N PHE A 56 -2.32 13.63 -9.81
CA PHE A 56 -1.33 12.70 -10.34
C PHE A 56 -0.29 13.40 -11.23
N LYS A 57 -0.72 14.32 -12.10
CA LYS A 57 0.17 15.12 -12.97
C LYS A 57 1.09 16.05 -12.19
N GLU A 58 0.63 16.56 -11.05
CA GLU A 58 1.41 17.43 -10.17
C GLU A 58 2.40 16.68 -9.27
N MET A 59 2.33 15.34 -9.19
CA MET A 59 3.25 14.57 -8.34
C MET A 59 4.67 14.58 -8.89
N ASP A 60 5.63 14.96 -8.04
CA ASP A 60 7.05 14.82 -8.32
C ASP A 60 7.50 13.35 -8.35
N GLU A 61 8.73 13.09 -8.83
CA GLU A 61 9.30 11.75 -8.90
C GLU A 61 9.69 11.16 -7.54
N TYR A 62 9.67 11.95 -6.46
CA TYR A 62 10.07 11.49 -5.13
C TYR A 62 9.02 10.55 -4.51
N HIS A 63 7.76 10.65 -4.96
CA HIS A 63 6.64 9.85 -4.45
C HIS A 63 6.29 8.62 -5.31
N GLN A 64 7.28 7.83 -5.76
CA GLN A 64 7.06 6.68 -6.66
C GLN A 64 5.94 5.73 -6.19
N PHE A 65 5.90 5.39 -4.89
CA PHE A 65 4.85 4.54 -4.34
C PHE A 65 3.45 5.17 -4.43
N LYS A 66 3.33 6.46 -4.12
CA LYS A 66 2.05 7.17 -4.19
C LYS A 66 1.58 7.32 -5.64
N LYS A 67 2.51 7.53 -6.57
CA LYS A 67 2.20 7.53 -8.01
C LYS A 67 1.56 6.21 -8.45
N GLU A 68 2.05 5.06 -7.99
CA GLU A 68 1.43 3.77 -8.32
C GLU A 68 0.02 3.64 -7.72
N ILE A 69 -0.24 4.14 -6.52
CA ILE A 69 -1.59 4.19 -5.92
C ILE A 69 -2.54 5.05 -6.77
N PHE A 70 -2.11 6.25 -7.18
CA PHE A 70 -2.94 7.15 -8.00
C PHE A 70 -3.21 6.59 -9.39
N LYS A 71 -2.19 5.99 -10.01
CA LYS A 71 -2.30 5.29 -11.29
C LYS A 71 -3.30 4.13 -11.20
N LEU A 72 -3.23 3.33 -10.14
CA LEU A 72 -4.17 2.26 -9.87
C LEU A 72 -5.61 2.77 -9.71
N LEU A 73 -5.81 3.85 -8.95
CA LEU A 73 -7.12 4.48 -8.77
C LEU A 73 -7.70 4.90 -10.12
N LEU A 74 -6.94 5.67 -10.91
CA LEU A 74 -7.38 6.13 -12.23
C LEU A 74 -7.71 4.95 -13.14
N LYS A 75 -6.88 3.92 -13.17
CA LYS A 75 -7.14 2.70 -13.96
C LYS A 75 -8.45 2.03 -13.53
N SER A 76 -8.62 1.81 -12.23
CA SER A 76 -9.81 1.17 -11.67
C SER A 76 -11.09 1.95 -11.99
N ILE A 77 -11.03 3.28 -11.89
CA ILE A 77 -12.16 4.18 -12.19
C ILE A 77 -12.49 4.18 -13.70
N ARG A 78 -11.47 4.21 -14.55
CA ARG A 78 -11.64 4.30 -16.02
C ARG A 78 -12.14 2.99 -16.62
N GLU A 79 -11.57 1.88 -16.19
CA GLU A 79 -11.83 0.57 -16.77
C GLU A 79 -12.98 -0.17 -16.07
N LYS A 80 -13.43 0.32 -14.90
CA LYS A 80 -14.37 -0.38 -14.01
C LYS A 80 -13.92 -1.80 -13.67
N LYS A 81 -12.59 -2.01 -13.64
CA LYS A 81 -11.95 -3.30 -13.35
C LYS A 81 -11.04 -3.15 -12.16
N HIS A 82 -11.10 -4.11 -11.25
CA HIS A 82 -10.20 -4.19 -10.10
C HIS A 82 -9.07 -5.14 -10.48
N GLU A 83 -8.05 -4.62 -11.17
CA GLU A 83 -6.87 -5.42 -11.55
C GLU A 83 -6.15 -5.94 -10.29
N TYR A 84 -6.27 -5.22 -9.18
CA TYR A 84 -5.63 -5.53 -7.91
C TYR A 84 -6.68 -5.77 -6.81
N PRO A 85 -7.42 -6.89 -6.83
CA PRO A 85 -8.49 -7.16 -5.86
C PRO A 85 -8.05 -7.11 -4.38
N MET A 86 -6.78 -7.41 -4.08
CA MET A 86 -6.21 -7.41 -2.73
C MET A 86 -5.66 -6.06 -2.24
N ILE A 87 -5.67 -5.02 -3.08
CA ILE A 87 -5.00 -3.75 -2.72
C ILE A 87 -5.66 -3.06 -1.53
N VAL A 88 -7.00 -3.11 -1.46
CA VAL A 88 -7.76 -2.52 -0.35
C VAL A 88 -7.38 -3.21 0.96
N GLN A 89 -7.20 -4.53 0.92
CA GLN A 89 -6.81 -5.33 2.09
C GLN A 89 -5.37 -5.07 2.51
N LEU A 90 -4.44 -4.83 1.57
CA LEU A 90 -3.06 -4.45 1.91
C LEU A 90 -2.97 -3.13 2.67
N TYR A 91 -3.98 -2.27 2.54
CA TYR A 91 -4.03 -0.95 3.13
C TYR A 91 -5.04 -0.82 4.27
N ASN A 92 -5.64 -1.92 4.68
CA ASN A 92 -6.62 -1.94 5.74
C ASN A 92 -6.00 -1.49 7.09
N PRO A 93 -6.71 -0.72 7.94
CA PRO A 93 -6.21 -0.34 9.26
C PRO A 93 -5.94 -1.56 10.16
N ASP A 94 -6.68 -2.66 10.00
CA ASP A 94 -6.46 -3.90 10.72
C ASP A 94 -5.24 -4.66 10.17
N PHE A 95 -4.22 -4.81 11.01
CA PHE A 95 -2.99 -5.52 10.66
C PHE A 95 -3.23 -6.99 10.31
N LEU A 96 -4.24 -7.66 10.90
CA LEU A 96 -4.58 -9.04 10.57
C LEU A 96 -5.07 -9.16 9.13
N ILE A 97 -5.83 -8.17 8.65
CA ILE A 97 -6.30 -8.11 7.26
C ILE A 97 -5.11 -7.88 6.33
N ARG A 98 -4.22 -6.94 6.66
CA ARG A 98 -2.99 -6.69 5.87
C ARG A 98 -2.11 -7.93 5.76
N ALA A 99 -1.83 -8.60 6.88
CA ALA A 99 -1.00 -9.81 6.90
C ALA A 99 -1.62 -10.94 6.07
N LYS A 100 -2.94 -11.16 6.19
CA LYS A 100 -3.67 -12.14 5.36
C LYS A 100 -3.56 -11.80 3.87
N ALA A 101 -3.72 -10.54 3.50
CA ALA A 101 -3.60 -10.10 2.10
C ALA A 101 -2.22 -10.45 1.52
N VAL A 102 -1.14 -10.17 2.26
CA VAL A 102 0.23 -10.53 1.87
C VAL A 102 0.37 -12.04 1.67
N MET A 103 -0.12 -12.84 2.62
CA MET A 103 -0.06 -14.31 2.53
C MET A 103 -0.83 -14.83 1.33
N GLU A 104 -2.01 -14.29 1.04
CA GLU A 104 -2.82 -14.70 -0.10
C GLU A 104 -2.20 -14.31 -1.44
N ILE A 105 -1.63 -13.11 -1.56
CA ILE A 105 -0.84 -12.69 -2.73
C ILE A 105 0.33 -13.66 -2.94
N GLY A 106 1.04 -13.99 -1.85
CA GLY A 106 2.13 -14.95 -1.87
C GLY A 106 1.69 -16.32 -2.35
N LYS A 107 0.58 -16.86 -1.86
CA LYS A 107 0.01 -18.14 -2.31
C LYS A 107 -0.36 -18.13 -3.80
N LYS A 108 -0.94 -17.02 -4.29
CA LYS A 108 -1.31 -16.86 -5.69
C LYS A 108 -0.11 -16.67 -6.63
N GLY A 109 1.01 -16.18 -6.11
CA GLY A 109 2.19 -15.85 -6.93
C GLY A 109 1.91 -14.72 -7.92
N ASP A 110 1.14 -13.72 -7.49
CA ASP A 110 0.71 -12.64 -8.36
C ASP A 110 1.70 -11.46 -8.28
N ASP A 111 2.75 -11.53 -9.13
CA ASP A 111 3.89 -10.61 -9.11
C ASP A 111 3.51 -9.14 -9.35
N LYS A 112 2.32 -8.87 -9.90
CA LYS A 112 1.85 -7.50 -10.10
C LYS A 112 1.78 -6.70 -8.80
N TYR A 113 1.63 -7.38 -7.65
CA TYR A 113 1.57 -6.74 -6.34
C TYR A 113 2.93 -6.29 -5.78
N LEU A 114 4.04 -6.67 -6.42
CA LEU A 114 5.38 -6.47 -5.87
C LEU A 114 5.65 -5.00 -5.48
N ASN A 115 5.25 -4.05 -6.32
CA ASN A 115 5.42 -2.61 -6.05
C ASN A 115 4.61 -2.12 -4.83
N PHE A 116 3.52 -2.82 -4.48
CA PHE A 116 2.69 -2.50 -3.32
C PHE A 116 3.13 -3.24 -2.06
N LEU A 117 3.81 -4.39 -2.20
CA LEU A 117 4.37 -5.18 -1.10
C LEU A 117 5.66 -4.57 -0.55
N ILE A 118 6.51 -4.02 -1.42
CA ILE A 118 7.83 -3.46 -1.03
C ILE A 118 7.73 -2.48 0.15
N PRO A 119 6.82 -1.49 0.16
CA PRO A 119 6.70 -0.56 1.29
C PRO A 119 6.27 -1.22 2.60
N MET A 120 5.59 -2.37 2.54
CA MET A 120 5.09 -3.08 3.72
C MET A 120 6.19 -3.78 4.54
N ILE A 121 7.44 -3.79 4.07
CA ILE A 121 8.58 -4.17 4.91
C ILE A 121 8.80 -3.21 6.08
N LEU A 122 8.20 -2.01 6.03
CA LEU A 122 8.22 -1.00 7.08
C LEU A 122 6.87 -0.89 7.81
N ASP A 123 5.97 -1.86 7.64
CA ASP A 123 4.68 -1.85 8.31
C ASP A 123 4.87 -1.75 9.84
N PRO A 124 4.07 -0.95 10.56
CA PRO A 124 4.19 -0.83 12.00
C PRO A 124 3.96 -2.17 12.73
N ASP A 125 3.21 -3.10 12.14
CA ASP A 125 2.93 -4.40 12.76
C ASP A 125 3.94 -5.48 12.34
N ASP A 126 4.48 -6.17 13.34
CA ASP A 126 5.51 -7.19 13.17
C ASP A 126 4.99 -8.40 12.37
N SER A 127 3.70 -8.75 12.49
CA SER A 127 3.10 -9.88 11.77
C SER A 127 3.01 -9.58 10.28
N VAL A 128 2.71 -8.31 9.93
CA VAL A 128 2.69 -7.86 8.54
C VAL A 128 4.11 -7.85 7.97
N ARG A 129 5.08 -7.26 8.68
CA ARG A 129 6.50 -7.28 8.24
C ARG A 129 7.02 -8.70 8.05
N TRP A 130 6.70 -9.61 8.97
CA TRP A 130 7.07 -11.03 8.87
C TRP A 130 6.49 -11.69 7.62
N ALA A 131 5.20 -11.48 7.33
CA ALA A 131 4.55 -12.03 6.14
C ALA A 131 5.21 -11.51 4.85
N VAL A 132 5.50 -10.21 4.78
CA VAL A 132 6.13 -9.58 3.61
C VAL A 132 7.56 -10.08 3.43
N ILE A 133 8.35 -10.10 4.50
CA ILE A 133 9.74 -10.55 4.46
C ILE A 133 9.85 -12.00 4.04
N ASN A 134 9.00 -12.89 4.58
CA ASN A 134 8.99 -14.29 4.14
C ASN A 134 8.65 -14.41 2.65
N LEU A 135 7.60 -13.72 2.19
CA LEU A 135 7.24 -13.72 0.77
C LEU A 135 8.41 -13.23 -0.12
N LEU A 136 9.05 -12.12 0.27
CA LEU A 136 10.16 -11.54 -0.49
C LEU A 136 11.40 -12.44 -0.51
N VAL A 137 11.73 -13.09 0.61
CA VAL A 137 12.83 -14.06 0.69
C VAL A 137 12.52 -15.29 -0.14
N ASP A 138 11.31 -15.83 -0.04
CA ASP A 138 10.96 -17.10 -0.67
C ASP A 138 10.83 -17.00 -2.20
N LYS A 139 10.38 -15.84 -2.71
CA LYS A 139 10.05 -15.67 -4.14
C LYS A 139 10.90 -14.68 -4.90
N TYR A 140 11.55 -13.75 -4.22
CA TYR A 140 12.16 -12.59 -4.89
C TYR A 140 13.60 -12.31 -4.44
N LEU A 141 14.25 -13.24 -3.73
CA LEU A 141 15.62 -13.05 -3.24
C LEU A 141 16.66 -12.92 -4.37
N ASP A 142 16.39 -13.53 -5.54
CA ASP A 142 17.26 -13.44 -6.73
C ASP A 142 17.24 -12.04 -7.37
N ASN A 143 16.22 -11.23 -7.09
CA ASN A 143 16.18 -9.85 -7.56
C ASN A 143 17.17 -9.00 -6.76
N ALA A 144 18.21 -8.49 -7.41
CA ALA A 144 19.30 -7.74 -6.76
C ALA A 144 18.82 -6.51 -5.96
N ILE A 145 17.75 -5.84 -6.41
CA ILE A 145 17.18 -4.68 -5.71
C ILE A 145 16.50 -5.14 -4.41
N ILE A 146 15.68 -6.18 -4.48
CA ILE A 146 14.98 -6.75 -3.32
C ILE A 146 15.99 -7.34 -2.33
N ARG A 147 17.01 -8.06 -2.84
CA ARG A 147 18.11 -8.59 -2.04
C ARG A 147 18.81 -7.49 -1.24
N LYS A 148 19.18 -6.39 -1.90
CA LYS A 148 19.83 -5.23 -1.26
C LYS A 148 18.90 -4.60 -0.22
N MET A 149 17.62 -4.45 -0.54
CA MET A 149 16.61 -3.90 0.34
C MET A 149 16.44 -4.74 1.62
N LEU A 150 16.27 -6.06 1.48
CA LEU A 150 16.16 -7.00 2.60
C LEU A 150 17.43 -7.02 3.46
N LYS A 151 18.62 -6.93 2.85
CA LYS A 151 19.88 -6.82 3.58
C LYS A 151 19.96 -5.53 4.41
N ASN A 152 19.51 -4.42 3.85
CA ASN A 152 19.43 -3.14 4.57
C ASN A 152 18.38 -3.16 5.69
N GLN A 153 17.34 -3.99 5.57
CA GLN A 153 16.31 -4.09 6.60
C GLN A 153 16.83 -4.72 7.90
N ILE A 154 17.88 -5.55 7.86
CA ILE A 154 18.47 -6.19 9.06
C ILE A 154 18.79 -5.16 10.15
N THR A 155 19.41 -4.04 9.78
CA THR A 155 19.85 -3.02 10.75
C THR A 155 18.72 -2.11 11.23
N LYS A 156 17.60 -2.07 10.50
CA LYS A 156 16.43 -1.24 10.80
C LYS A 156 15.33 -2.01 11.53
N GLU A 157 15.32 -3.33 11.39
CA GLU A 157 14.28 -4.19 11.95
C GLU A 157 14.36 -4.19 13.46
N SER A 158 13.28 -3.77 14.14
CA SER A 158 13.20 -3.70 15.60
C SER A 158 12.91 -5.06 16.22
N ASN A 159 12.13 -5.91 15.55
CA ASN A 159 11.75 -7.22 16.07
C ASN A 159 12.92 -8.22 15.92
N PRO A 160 13.40 -8.82 17.03
CA PRO A 160 14.57 -9.71 17.00
C PRO A 160 14.34 -11.02 16.23
N VAL A 161 13.10 -11.51 16.16
CA VAL A 161 12.75 -12.73 15.41
C VAL A 161 12.87 -12.48 13.91
N ILE A 162 12.30 -11.36 13.44
CA ILE A 162 12.38 -10.95 12.04
C ILE A 162 13.85 -10.66 11.66
N ARG A 163 14.58 -9.94 12.51
CA ARG A 163 16.00 -9.64 12.32
C ARG A 163 16.83 -10.92 12.15
N LYS A 164 16.67 -11.88 13.06
CA LYS A 164 17.37 -13.16 13.02
C LYS A 164 17.05 -13.96 11.76
N LYS A 165 15.80 -13.94 11.28
CA LYS A 165 15.40 -14.57 10.01
C LYS A 165 16.17 -13.95 8.84
N LEU A 166 16.21 -12.62 8.74
CA LEU A 166 16.96 -11.93 7.70
C LEU A 166 18.46 -12.24 7.79
N GLU A 167 19.07 -12.17 8.97
CA GLU A 167 20.49 -12.51 9.19
C GLU A 167 20.80 -13.92 8.69
N LYS A 168 19.96 -14.91 9.06
CA LYS A 168 20.14 -16.30 8.64
C LYS A 168 20.07 -16.46 7.12
N THR A 169 19.10 -15.82 6.47
CA THR A 169 18.96 -15.81 5.00
C THR A 169 20.27 -15.34 4.31
N PHE A 170 20.97 -14.36 4.88
CA PHE A 170 22.19 -13.80 4.29
C PHE A 170 23.50 -14.41 4.81
N GLN A 171 23.47 -15.17 5.91
CA GLN A 171 24.59 -16.00 6.37
C GLN A 171 24.70 -17.28 5.56
N GLU A 172 23.57 -17.88 5.17
CA GLU A 172 23.51 -19.12 4.36
C GLU A 172 23.84 -18.89 2.87
N SER A 173 24.08 -17.64 2.46
CA SER A 173 24.36 -17.24 1.06
C SER A 173 25.85 -16.92 0.79
N GLN A 174 26.77 -17.34 1.67
CA GLN A 174 28.23 -17.21 1.49
C GLN A 174 28.89 -18.56 1.22
#